data_AF-A0A160M8R3-F1
#
_entry.id   AF-A0A160M8R3-F1
#
_cell.length_a   1.000
_cell.length_b   1.000
_cell.length_c   1.000
_cell.angle_alpha   90.00
_cell.angle_beta   90.00
_cell.angle_gamma   90.00
#
_symmetry.space_group_name_H-M   'P 1'
#
loop_
_entity.id
_entity.type
_entity.pdbx_description
1 polymer ?
#
loop_
_entity_poly.entity_id
_entity_poly.type
_entity_poly.pdbx_seq_one_letter_code
_entity_poly.pdbx_strand_id
1 'polypeptide(L)'
;MYFGAGTEFIDRLRDGNLKIYFSAGAQEKRFMVEDVKELAERLTLLKDSRLDIMLDIAEGEKNHISVVPAALSRSLRFVLKP
;
A
#
# COMPACT_ATOMS: atom_id res chain seq x y z
N MET A 1 -7.68 -23.46 -4.11
CA MET A 1 -6.95 -23.02 -5.31
C MET A 1 -7.35 -21.57 -5.58
N TYR A 2 -6.63 -20.60 -5.00
CA TYR A 2 -6.93 -19.16 -5.13
C TYR A 2 -5.96 -18.56 -6.15
N PHE A 3 -6.31 -18.58 -7.44
CA PHE A 3 -5.50 -18.00 -8.52
C PHE A 3 -6.25 -16.89 -9.31
N GLY A 4 -7.32 -16.31 -8.74
CA GLY A 4 -8.13 -15.28 -9.43
C GLY A 4 -7.80 -13.83 -9.09
N ALA A 5 -7.32 -13.54 -7.87
CA ALA A 5 -7.16 -12.16 -7.40
C ALA A 5 -5.99 -11.41 -8.06
N GLY A 6 -4.95 -12.13 -8.50
CA GLY A 6 -3.76 -11.52 -9.10
C GLY A 6 -3.98 -11.01 -10.52
N THR A 7 -4.72 -11.74 -11.34
CA THR A 7 -5.03 -11.33 -12.73
C THR A 7 -6.01 -10.17 -12.76
N GLU A 8 -7.04 -10.19 -11.91
CA GLU A 8 -8.03 -9.12 -11.82
C GLU A 8 -7.41 -7.79 -11.34
N PHE A 9 -6.40 -7.86 -10.47
CA PHE A 9 -5.60 -6.70 -10.07
C PHE A 9 -4.77 -6.13 -11.25
N ILE A 10 -4.14 -7.00 -12.04
CA ILE A 10 -3.37 -6.58 -13.23
C ILE A 10 -4.26 -6.06 -14.35
N ASP A 11 -5.47 -6.59 -14.51
CA ASP A 11 -6.43 -6.09 -15.48
C ASP A 11 -6.98 -4.71 -15.05
N ARG A 12 -7.21 -4.50 -13.75
CA ARG A 12 -7.53 -3.17 -13.21
C ARG A 12 -6.39 -2.15 -13.34
N LEU A 13 -5.12 -2.59 -13.35
CA LEU A 13 -3.98 -1.73 -13.70
C LEU A 13 -4.05 -1.26 -15.16
N ARG A 14 -4.69 -2.02 -16.06
CA ARG A 14 -4.80 -1.64 -17.47
C ARG A 14 -5.86 -0.58 -17.73
N ASP A 15 -6.96 -0.61 -16.98
CA ASP A 15 -8.18 0.15 -17.29
C ASP A 15 -8.29 1.52 -16.60
N GLY A 16 -7.38 1.90 -15.69
CA GLY A 16 -7.45 3.20 -15.03
C GLY A 16 -6.23 3.61 -14.20
N ASN A 17 -6.32 4.79 -13.58
CA ASN A 17 -5.34 5.24 -12.58
C ASN A 17 -5.56 4.46 -11.28
N LEU A 18 -4.57 3.68 -10.87
CA LEU A 18 -4.60 2.89 -9.66
C LEU A 18 -3.85 3.62 -8.53
N LYS A 19 -4.54 3.79 -7.41
CA LYS A 19 -3.97 4.30 -6.17
C LYS A 19 -3.70 3.16 -5.21
N ILE A 20 -2.43 2.95 -4.84
CA ILE A 20 -2.02 1.90 -3.90
C ILE A 20 -1.51 2.56 -2.61
N TYR A 21 -2.12 2.22 -1.48
CA TYR A 21 -1.69 2.66 -0.17
C TYR A 21 -1.11 1.48 0.62
N PHE A 22 0.16 1.58 0.98
CA PHE A 22 0.86 0.64 1.85
C PHE A 22 0.99 1.23 3.25
N SER A 23 0.67 0.43 4.26
CA SER A 23 0.88 0.80 5.66
C SER A 23 1.48 -0.35 6.44
N ALA A 24 2.43 -0.04 7.31
CA ALA A 24 2.98 -0.96 8.30
C ALA A 24 3.29 -0.21 9.60
N GLY A 25 3.09 -0.85 10.75
CA GLY A 25 3.57 -0.31 12.02
C GLY A 25 5.09 -0.42 12.13
N ALA A 26 5.76 0.63 12.64
CA ALA A 26 7.22 0.59 12.81
C ALA A 26 7.70 -0.45 13.84
N GLN A 27 6.82 -0.90 14.75
CA GLN A 27 7.10 -1.94 15.73
C GLN A 27 6.72 -3.35 15.27
N GLU A 28 6.24 -3.50 14.03
CA GLU A 28 6.00 -4.82 13.46
C GLU A 28 7.30 -5.60 13.25
N LYS A 29 7.17 -6.89 12.96
CA LYS A 29 8.35 -7.71 12.66
C LYS A 29 9.12 -7.05 11.52
N ARG A 30 10.42 -6.86 11.73
CA ARG A 30 11.32 -6.14 10.82
C ARG A 30 11.17 -6.55 9.34
N PHE A 31 11.00 -7.86 9.09
CA PHE A 31 10.80 -8.37 7.73
C PHE A 31 9.51 -7.84 7.07
N MET A 32 8.41 -7.63 7.80
CA MET A 32 7.18 -7.07 7.21
C MET A 32 7.36 -5.63 6.75
N VAL A 33 8.10 -4.84 7.54
CA VAL A 33 8.41 -3.45 7.22
C VAL A 33 9.38 -3.37 6.03
N GLU A 34 10.36 -4.28 5.96
CA GLU A 34 11.30 -4.36 4.84
C GLU A 34 10.60 -4.84 3.56
N ASP A 35 9.76 -5.87 3.64
CA ASP A 35 9.00 -6.42 2.50
C ASP A 35 8.08 -5.36 1.86
N VAL A 36 7.35 -4.59 2.68
CA VAL A 36 6.43 -3.57 2.16
C VAL A 36 7.18 -2.40 1.53
N LYS A 37 8.34 -2.03 2.09
CA LYS A 37 9.23 -1.00 1.53
C LYS A 37 9.77 -1.46 0.17
N GLU A 38 10.29 -2.67 0.10
CA GLU A 38 10.84 -3.24 -1.13
C GLU A 38 9.77 -3.34 -2.22
N LEU A 39 8.55 -3.78 -1.87
CA LEU A 39 7.44 -3.86 -2.81
C LEU A 39 7.05 -2.47 -3.34
N ALA A 40 6.90 -1.48 -2.45
CA ALA A 40 6.56 -0.11 -2.85
C ALA A 40 7.64 0.49 -3.76
N GLU A 41 8.92 0.23 -3.48
CA GLU A 41 10.04 0.67 -4.32
C GLU A 41 10.00 0.01 -5.71
N ARG A 42 9.85 -1.32 -5.77
CA ARG A 42 9.75 -2.07 -7.03
C ARG A 42 8.59 -1.58 -7.90
N LEU A 43 7.43 -1.27 -7.30
CA LEU A 43 6.29 -0.73 -8.02
C LEU A 43 6.53 0.71 -8.50
N THR A 44 7.18 1.54 -7.70
CA THR A 44 7.55 2.91 -8.09
C THR A 44 8.55 2.90 -9.27
N LEU A 45 9.46 1.94 -9.30
CA LEU A 45 10.43 1.76 -10.38
C LEU A 45 9.81 1.41 -11.73
N LEU A 46 8.56 0.94 -11.78
CA LEU A 46 7.84 0.72 -13.03
C LEU A 46 7.61 2.03 -13.80
N LYS A 47 7.66 3.18 -13.12
CA LYS A 47 7.44 4.52 -13.69
C LYS A 47 6.15 4.63 -14.53
N ASP A 48 5.14 3.83 -14.19
CA ASP A 48 3.84 3.86 -14.85
C ASP A 48 3.06 5.07 -14.33
N SER A 49 2.71 6.01 -15.20
CA SER A 49 1.99 7.23 -14.80
C SER A 49 0.58 6.97 -14.29
N ARG A 50 0.06 5.74 -14.46
CA ARG A 50 -1.23 5.31 -13.93
C ARG A 50 -1.14 4.85 -12.47
N LEU A 51 0.07 4.62 -11.95
CA LEU A 51 0.31 4.22 -10.57
C LEU A 51 0.61 5.43 -9.70
N ASP A 52 -0.25 5.66 -8.71
CA ASP A 52 0.01 6.56 -7.60
C ASP A 52 0.16 5.72 -6.33
N ILE A 53 1.32 5.81 -5.68
CA ILE A 53 1.72 4.92 -4.59
C ILE A 53 2.06 5.76 -3.37
N MET A 54 1.45 5.43 -2.23
CA MET A 54 1.76 6.05 -0.95
C MET A 54 2.17 4.97 0.05
N LEU A 55 3.39 5.11 0.59
CA LEU A 55 3.90 4.27 1.67
C LEU A 55 3.90 5.06 2.98
N ASP A 56 3.26 4.52 4.00
CA ASP A 56 3.14 5.14 5.33
C ASP A 56 3.57 4.16 6.42
N ILE A 57 4.80 4.36 6.90
CA ILE A 57 5.34 3.62 8.03
C ILE A 57 5.00 4.41 9.29
N ALA A 58 4.10 3.87 10.10
CA ALA A 58 3.64 4.56 11.29
C ALA A 58 4.70 4.48 12.40
N GLU A 59 5.56 5.49 12.48
CA GLU A 59 6.51 5.67 13.58
C GLU A 59 5.76 6.18 14.82
N GLY A 60 5.70 5.36 15.89
CA GLY A 60 5.11 5.74 17.18
C GLY A 60 3.81 5.01 17.55
N GLU A 61 3.21 4.24 16.65
CA GLU A 61 2.07 3.37 16.96
C GLU A 61 2.56 2.16 17.78
N LYS A 62 2.22 2.13 19.07
CA LYS A 62 2.68 1.09 20.03
C LYS A 62 2.00 -0.27 19.85
N ASN A 63 0.93 -0.37 19.05
CA ASN A 63 0.14 -1.59 18.89
C ASN A 63 -0.42 -1.74 17.46
N HIS A 64 -0.37 -2.95 16.89
CA HIS A 64 -0.96 -3.31 15.58
C HIS A 64 -2.44 -2.90 15.42
N ILE A 65 -3.21 -2.84 16.50
CA ILE A 65 -4.67 -2.60 16.48
C ILE A 65 -5.00 -1.11 16.28
N SER A 66 -4.15 -0.19 16.75
CA SER A 66 -4.37 1.27 16.62
C SER A 66 -3.90 1.82 15.26
N VAL A 67 -3.05 1.07 14.54
CA VAL A 67 -2.62 1.40 13.19
C VAL A 67 -3.80 1.38 12.21
N VAL A 68 -4.78 0.48 12.39
CA VAL A 68 -5.85 0.26 11.40
C VAL A 68 -6.77 1.49 11.21
N PRO A 69 -7.32 2.14 12.26
CA PRO A 69 -8.14 3.34 12.07
C PRO A 69 -7.36 4.52 11.47
N ALA A 70 -6.09 4.71 11.90
CA ALA A 70 -5.24 5.78 11.37
C ALA A 70 -4.85 5.53 9.91
N ALA A 71 -4.51 4.29 9.57
CA ALA A 71 -4.22 3.84 8.21
C ALA A 71 -5.44 3.96 7.30
N LEU A 72 -6.63 3.59 7.79
CA LEU A 72 -7.89 3.75 7.04
C LEU A 72 -8.19 5.23 6.77
N SER A 73 -8.05 6.09 7.78
CA SER A 73 -8.28 7.53 7.60
C SER A 73 -7.31 8.14 6.57
N ARG A 74 -6.05 7.71 6.57
CA ARG A 74 -5.03 8.15 5.62
C ARG A 74 -5.24 7.59 4.21
N SER A 75 -5.60 6.32 4.10
CA SER A 75 -5.88 5.68 2.81
C SER A 75 -7.09 6.31 2.12
N LEU A 76 -8.16 6.61 2.86
CA LEU A 76 -9.33 7.31 2.32
C LEU A 76 -8.96 8.70 1.80
N ARG A 77 -8.18 9.48 2.56
CA ARG A 77 -7.69 10.79 2.10
C ARG A 77 -6.85 10.68 0.83
N PHE A 78 -6.01 9.66 0.73
CA PHE A 78 -5.16 9.42 -0.43
C PHE A 78 -5.98 9.06 -1.68
N VAL A 79 -6.90 8.11 -1.54
CA VAL A 79 -7.74 7.63 -2.66
C VAL A 79 -8.69 8.74 -3.13
N LEU A 80 -9.27 9.52 -2.21
CA LEU A 80 -10.24 10.57 -2.52
C LEU A 80 -9.62 11.91 -2.94
N LYS A 81 -8.31 12.09 -2.80
CA LYS A 81 -7.62 13.29 -3.31
C LYS A 81 -7.79 13.33 -4.84
N PRO A 82 -8.22 14.46 -5.44
CA PRO A 82 -8.35 14.56 -6.89
C PRO A 82 -7.01 14.36 -7.60
#